data_AF-A0A9N9FCW4-F1
#
_entry.id   AF-A0A9N9FCW4-F1
#
_cell.length_a   1.000
_cell.length_b   1.000
_cell.length_c   1.000
_cell.angle_alpha   90.00
_cell.angle_beta   90.00
_cell.angle_gamma   90.00
#
_symmetry.space_group_name_H-M   'P 1'
#
loop_
_entity.id
_entity.type
_entity.pdbx_description
1 polymer ?
#
loop_
_entity_poly.entity_id
_entity_poly.type
_entity_poly.pdbx_seq_one_letter_code
_entity_poly.pdbx_strand_id
1 'polypeptide(L)'
;FIPYLMTGLQHALQDIGVKNIGQLWENAESGKLRFELRTVAAQVEVTIKLIVFDRRIDLFGWITSDGKAYAVQFNENDTSAEKVVKTPTLYWTGYCFHASDDLETVPKNRATCIAINAKFSLIAVGTEGLVYLIDIYVLAKKRCLGSVTSLAWTSDGYAIAVGWQNEGMAVWSVYGRLLMTTVRDDLPQSMYV
;
A
#
# COMPACT_ATOMS: atom_id res chain seq x y z
N PHE A 1 -26.55 -1.99 -10.33
CA PHE A 1 -26.13 -1.55 -8.97
C PHE A 1 -27.07 -2.08 -7.88
N ILE A 2 -28.38 -1.82 -7.95
CA ILE A 2 -29.37 -2.28 -6.96
C ILE A 2 -29.40 -3.81 -6.73
N PRO A 3 -29.29 -4.68 -7.76
CA PRO A 3 -29.30 -6.14 -7.53
C PRO A 3 -28.12 -6.63 -6.67
N TYR A 4 -26.91 -6.09 -6.88
CA TYR A 4 -25.73 -6.43 -6.09
C TYR A 4 -25.87 -6.02 -4.63
N LEU A 5 -26.48 -4.86 -4.39
CA LEU A 5 -26.77 -4.39 -3.04
C LEU A 5 -27.75 -5.34 -2.32
N MET A 6 -28.81 -5.77 -3.01
CA MET A 6 -29.80 -6.71 -2.47
C MET A 6 -29.17 -8.06 -2.15
N THR A 7 -28.36 -8.61 -3.05
CA THR A 7 -27.65 -9.88 -2.83
C THR A 7 -26.65 -9.79 -1.68
N GLY A 8 -25.87 -8.70 -1.61
CA GLY A 8 -24.95 -8.47 -0.49
C GLY A 8 -25.68 -8.37 0.85
N LEU A 9 -26.82 -7.66 0.88
CA LEU A 9 -27.64 -7.56 2.08
C LEU A 9 -28.23 -8.91 2.49
N GLN A 10 -28.67 -9.73 1.53
CA GLN A 10 -29.18 -11.08 1.80
C GLN A 10 -28.13 -11.98 2.42
N HIS A 11 -26.90 -11.98 1.90
CA HIS A 11 -25.79 -12.76 2.47
C HIS A 11 -25.41 -12.26 3.86
N ALA A 12 -25.35 -10.94 4.08
CA ALA A 12 -25.09 -10.39 5.41
C ALA A 12 -26.17 -10.80 6.42
N LEU A 13 -27.45 -10.75 6.05
CA LEU A 13 -28.54 -11.20 6.91
C LEU A 13 -28.46 -12.70 7.21
N GLN A 14 -28.05 -13.51 6.23
CA GLN A 14 -27.82 -14.95 6.40
C GLN A 14 -26.69 -15.23 7.40
N ASP A 15 -25.56 -14.54 7.29
CA ASP A 15 -24.42 -14.69 8.19
C ASP A 15 -24.75 -14.27 9.63
N ILE A 16 -25.56 -13.22 9.78
CA ILE A 16 -26.04 -12.75 11.09
C ILE A 16 -27.15 -13.68 11.64
N GLY A 17 -27.78 -14.51 10.79
CA GLY A 17 -28.85 -15.43 11.18
C GLY A 17 -30.25 -14.79 11.28
N VAL A 18 -30.49 -13.69 10.56
CA VAL A 18 -31.76 -12.95 10.53
C VAL A 18 -32.38 -12.98 9.13
N LYS A 19 -33.71 -12.96 9.04
CA LYS A 19 -34.42 -13.12 7.74
C LYS A 19 -34.78 -11.81 7.08
N ASN A 20 -34.81 -10.71 7.83
CA ASN A 20 -35.18 -9.38 7.33
C ASN A 20 -34.64 -8.28 8.24
N ILE A 21 -34.74 -7.03 7.77
CA ILE A 21 -34.24 -5.86 8.50
C ILE A 21 -34.98 -5.65 9.82
N GLY A 22 -36.30 -5.88 9.89
CA GLY A 22 -37.08 -5.69 11.13
C GLY A 22 -36.58 -6.60 12.25
N GLN A 23 -36.33 -7.88 11.92
CA GLN A 23 -35.77 -8.84 12.85
C GLN A 23 -34.33 -8.49 13.28
N LEU A 24 -33.55 -7.83 12.41
CA LEU A 24 -32.24 -7.31 12.76
C LEU A 24 -32.34 -6.21 13.84
N TRP A 25 -33.27 -5.26 13.68
CA TRP A 25 -33.50 -4.18 14.66
C TRP A 25 -33.93 -4.75 16.03
N GLU A 26 -34.93 -5.64 16.04
CA GLU A 26 -35.40 -6.29 17.27
C GLU A 26 -34.31 -7.10 17.97
N ASN A 27 -33.50 -7.85 17.20
CA ASN A 27 -32.40 -8.62 17.76
C ASN A 27 -31.26 -7.72 18.28
N ALA A 28 -31.04 -6.55 17.67
CA ALA A 28 -30.07 -5.57 18.13
C ALA A 28 -30.49 -4.96 19.47
N GLU A 29 -31.74 -4.51 19.58
CA GLU A 29 -32.29 -3.92 20.80
C GLU A 29 -32.40 -4.94 21.94
N SER A 30 -32.76 -6.19 21.62
CA SER A 30 -32.85 -7.27 22.61
C SER A 30 -31.51 -7.90 22.98
N GLY A 31 -30.39 -7.46 22.38
CA GLY A 31 -29.06 -8.00 22.64
C GLY A 31 -28.86 -9.46 22.18
N LYS A 32 -29.76 -9.98 21.34
CA LYS A 32 -29.68 -11.35 20.78
C LYS A 32 -28.72 -11.46 19.60
N LEU A 33 -28.31 -10.35 19.01
CA LEU A 33 -27.29 -10.37 17.97
C LEU A 33 -25.96 -10.84 18.54
N ARG A 34 -25.45 -11.92 17.96
CA ARG A 34 -24.14 -12.46 18.30
C ARG A 34 -23.09 -11.67 17.52
N PHE A 35 -22.55 -10.65 18.15
CA PHE A 35 -21.35 -10.00 17.64
C PHE A 35 -20.15 -10.89 17.93
N GLU A 36 -19.28 -11.07 16.94
CA GLU A 36 -17.96 -11.65 17.19
C GLU A 36 -17.18 -10.65 18.04
N LEU A 37 -17.03 -10.96 19.33
CA LEU A 37 -16.24 -10.13 20.23
C LEU A 37 -14.78 -10.27 19.79
N ARG A 38 -14.23 -9.22 19.18
CA ARG A 38 -12.80 -9.18 18.84
C ARG A 38 -12.01 -9.49 20.10
N THR A 39 -11.09 -10.44 20.02
CA THR A 39 -10.17 -10.75 21.13
C THR A 39 -9.41 -9.49 21.53
N VAL A 40 -8.95 -9.42 22.78
CA VAL A 40 -8.14 -8.28 23.26
C VAL A 40 -6.92 -8.06 22.36
N ALA A 41 -6.35 -9.13 21.79
CA ALA A 41 -5.32 -9.06 20.76
C ALA A 41 -5.82 -8.38 19.47
N ALA A 42 -6.99 -8.73 18.95
CA ALA A 42 -7.60 -8.10 17.77
C ALA A 42 -8.05 -6.63 18.00
N GLN A 43 -8.15 -6.18 19.26
CA GLN A 43 -8.33 -4.76 19.62
C GLN A 43 -7.00 -4.00 19.70
N VAL A 44 -5.90 -4.70 20.01
CA VAL A 44 -4.52 -4.17 19.98
C VAL A 44 -3.96 -4.17 18.55
N GLU A 45 -4.47 -5.03 17.68
CA GLU A 45 -4.05 -5.13 16.28
C GLU A 45 -4.35 -3.86 15.48
N VAL A 46 -3.34 -3.42 14.72
CA VAL A 46 -3.46 -2.32 13.78
C VAL A 46 -4.37 -2.74 12.62
N THR A 47 -5.55 -2.14 12.53
CA THR A 47 -6.50 -2.36 11.44
C THR A 47 -6.27 -1.41 10.26
N ILE A 48 -6.70 -1.79 9.06
CA ILE A 48 -6.75 -0.90 7.90
C ILE A 48 -8.03 -0.07 7.99
N LYS A 49 -7.90 1.26 8.01
CA LYS A 49 -9.02 2.21 8.05
C LYS A 49 -9.52 2.58 6.67
N LEU A 50 -8.62 2.70 5.70
CA LEU A 50 -8.95 3.22 4.38
C LEU A 50 -8.08 2.53 3.32
N ILE A 51 -8.72 2.18 2.20
CA ILE A 51 -8.10 1.58 1.03
C ILE A 51 -8.52 2.39 -0.19
N VAL A 52 -7.53 2.85 -0.96
CA VAL A 52 -7.73 3.41 -2.31
C VAL A 52 -7.03 2.47 -3.27
N PHE A 53 -7.65 2.19 -4.41
CA PHE A 53 -7.05 1.38 -5.47
C PHE A 53 -7.05 2.16 -6.77
N ASP A 54 -5.91 2.20 -7.45
CA ASP A 54 -5.82 2.69 -8.82
C ASP A 54 -5.43 1.54 -9.75
N ARG A 55 -6.34 1.22 -10.67
CA ARG A 55 -6.18 0.13 -11.63
C ARG A 55 -5.07 0.37 -12.65
N ARG A 56 -4.76 1.64 -12.98
CA ARG A 56 -3.81 1.95 -14.07
C ARG A 56 -2.38 1.61 -13.69
N ILE A 57 -2.06 1.71 -12.41
CA ILE A 57 -0.75 1.40 -11.84
C ILE A 57 -0.78 0.17 -10.92
N ASP A 58 -1.93 -0.52 -10.87
CA ASP A 58 -2.17 -1.71 -10.04
C ASP A 58 -1.71 -1.55 -8.59
N LEU A 59 -2.05 -0.42 -7.97
CA LEU A 59 -1.55 -0.04 -6.66
C LEU A 59 -2.69 0.29 -5.69
N PHE A 60 -2.58 -0.29 -4.50
CA PHE A 60 -3.42 0.02 -3.36
C PHE A 60 -2.70 1.00 -2.42
N GLY A 61 -3.37 2.09 -2.07
CA GLY A 61 -2.98 2.98 -0.98
C GLY A 61 -3.75 2.61 0.28
N TRP A 62 -3.07 2.20 1.34
CA TRP A 62 -3.70 1.85 2.62
C TRP A 62 -3.37 2.88 3.69
N ILE A 63 -4.34 3.19 4.54
CA ILE A 63 -4.13 3.90 5.81
C ILE A 63 -4.54 2.98 6.94
N THR A 64 -3.68 2.87 7.94
CA THR A 64 -3.91 2.06 9.12
C THR A 64 -4.40 2.87 10.31
N SER A 65 -4.95 2.18 11.31
CA SER A 65 -5.56 2.78 12.50
C SER A 65 -4.57 3.52 13.39
N ASP A 66 -3.30 3.14 13.38
CA ASP A 66 -2.17 3.82 14.02
C ASP A 66 -1.67 5.06 13.23
N GLY A 67 -2.25 5.34 12.06
CA GLY A 67 -1.97 6.54 11.27
C GLY A 67 -0.79 6.40 10.32
N LYS A 68 -0.41 5.17 9.93
CA LYS A 68 0.60 4.94 8.90
C LYS A 68 -0.04 4.82 7.52
N ALA A 69 0.73 5.13 6.48
CA ALA A 69 0.30 4.98 5.09
C ALA A 69 1.24 4.05 4.31
N TYR A 70 0.62 3.17 3.52
CA TYR A 70 1.30 2.12 2.77
C TYR A 70 0.91 2.16 1.30
N ALA A 71 1.88 1.87 0.44
CA ALA A 71 1.66 1.52 -0.96
C ALA A 71 1.78 0.01 -1.08
N VAL A 72 0.73 -0.66 -1.57
CA VAL A 72 0.58 -2.11 -1.51
C VAL A 72 0.17 -2.64 -2.88
N GLN A 73 0.77 -3.76 -3.29
CA GLN A 73 0.45 -4.47 -4.51
C GLN A 73 0.05 -5.91 -4.19
N PHE A 74 -0.81 -6.47 -5.03
CA PHE A 74 -1.19 -7.88 -4.98
C PHE A 74 -0.51 -8.62 -6.12
N ASN A 75 0.33 -9.60 -5.78
CA ASN A 75 1.18 -10.30 -6.73
C ASN A 75 0.80 -11.77 -6.82
N GLU A 76 1.06 -12.36 -7.99
CA GLU A 76 0.95 -13.79 -8.25
C GLU A 76 2.35 -14.37 -8.48
N ASN A 77 2.63 -15.51 -7.88
CA ASN A 77 3.86 -16.26 -8.12
C ASN A 77 3.72 -17.06 -9.42
N ASP A 78 4.64 -16.81 -10.35
CA ASP A 78 4.70 -17.55 -11.60
C ASP A 78 5.00 -19.04 -11.30
N THR A 79 4.04 -19.91 -11.62
CA THR A 79 4.05 -21.34 -11.24
C THR A 79 5.02 -22.17 -12.11
N SER A 80 5.76 -21.50 -12.99
CA SER A 80 6.68 -22.07 -13.97
C SER A 80 8.08 -22.39 -13.43
N ALA A 81 8.43 -21.93 -12.21
CA ALA A 81 9.69 -22.28 -11.56
C ALA A 81 9.45 -23.40 -10.52
N GLU A 82 9.99 -24.59 -10.77
CA GLU A 82 10.04 -25.70 -9.80
C GLU A 82 10.73 -25.24 -8.50
N LYS A 83 9.95 -24.79 -7.51
CA LYS A 83 10.44 -24.44 -6.17
C LYS A 83 9.98 -25.48 -5.16
N VAL A 84 10.95 -26.01 -4.41
CA VAL A 84 10.85 -27.06 -3.38
C VAL A 84 10.00 -26.64 -2.15
N VAL A 85 9.63 -25.36 -2.05
CA VAL A 85 8.90 -24.80 -0.90
C VAL A 85 7.50 -24.35 -1.33
N LYS A 86 6.46 -24.84 -0.62
CA LYS A 86 5.05 -24.42 -0.77
C LYS A 86 4.90 -22.94 -0.40
N THR A 87 5.20 -22.06 -1.33
CA THR A 87 4.89 -20.65 -1.22
C THR A 87 3.46 -20.41 -1.71
N PRO A 88 2.70 -19.49 -1.10
CA PRO A 88 1.36 -19.17 -1.57
C PRO A 88 1.45 -18.61 -2.99
N THR A 89 0.50 -19.01 -3.83
CA THR A 89 0.41 -18.57 -5.24
C THR A 89 0.08 -17.09 -5.36
N LEU A 90 -0.64 -16.53 -4.38
CA LEU A 90 -1.03 -15.13 -4.32
C LEU A 90 -0.52 -14.51 -3.01
N TYR A 91 0.05 -13.32 -3.08
CA TYR A 91 0.60 -12.64 -1.90
C TYR A 91 0.53 -11.12 -2.04
N TRP A 92 0.49 -10.43 -0.90
CA TRP A 92 0.54 -8.98 -0.84
C TRP A 92 1.96 -8.50 -0.54
N THR A 93 2.42 -7.46 -1.23
CA THR A 93 3.66 -6.74 -0.90
C THR A 93 3.33 -5.29 -0.62
N GLY A 94 3.80 -4.76 0.51
CA GLY A 94 3.53 -3.39 0.91
C GLY A 94 4.79 -2.66 1.36
N TYR A 95 4.84 -1.36 1.08
CA TYR A 95 5.88 -0.45 1.53
C TYR A 95 5.27 0.68 2.37
N CYS A 96 5.73 0.82 3.62
CA CYS A 96 5.36 1.93 4.50
C CYS A 96 6.13 3.17 4.10
N PHE A 97 5.44 4.16 3.55
CA PHE A 97 6.07 5.41 3.14
C PHE A 97 5.78 6.57 4.09
N HIS A 98 4.81 6.40 4.98
CA HIS A 98 4.50 7.34 6.04
C HIS A 98 4.36 6.58 7.35
N ALA A 99 5.34 6.76 8.24
CA ALA A 99 5.25 6.31 9.62
C ALA A 99 4.97 7.53 10.50
N SER A 100 3.90 7.47 11.29
CA SER A 100 3.79 8.37 12.43
C SER A 100 4.81 7.89 13.45
N ASP A 101 6.02 8.45 13.46
CA ASP A 101 7.04 8.10 14.45
C ASP A 101 6.52 8.35 15.86
N ASP A 102 6.85 7.44 16.79
CA ASP A 102 6.57 7.55 18.23
C ASP A 102 7.52 8.56 18.94
N LEU A 103 8.29 9.35 18.18
CA LEU A 103 9.17 10.39 18.72
C LEU A 103 8.29 11.53 19.25
N GLU A 104 8.21 11.63 20.59
CA GLU A 104 7.37 12.53 21.40
C GLU A 104 7.46 14.03 21.06
N THR A 105 8.36 14.43 20.16
CA THR A 105 8.69 15.83 19.86
C THR A 105 7.93 16.42 18.66
N VAL A 106 7.23 15.61 17.86
CA VAL A 106 6.39 16.09 16.74
C VAL A 106 4.91 15.77 17.03
N PRO A 107 3.96 16.70 16.83
CA PRO A 107 2.54 16.38 16.95
C PRO A 107 2.22 15.14 16.09
N LYS A 108 1.49 14.19 16.67
CA LYS A 108 1.08 12.91 16.06
C LYS A 108 0.67 13.13 14.60
N ASN A 109 1.60 12.90 13.68
CA ASN A 109 1.42 13.22 12.28
C ASN A 109 0.70 12.06 11.60
N ARG A 110 -0.49 11.72 12.08
CA ARG A 110 -1.23 10.53 11.66
C ARG A 110 -1.85 10.77 10.28
N ALA A 111 -1.66 9.82 9.38
CA ALA A 111 -2.35 9.82 8.09
C ALA A 111 -3.86 9.66 8.30
N THR A 112 -4.63 10.54 7.67
CA THR A 112 -6.09 10.58 7.75
C THR A 112 -6.75 10.28 6.41
N CYS A 113 -6.11 10.66 5.30
CA CYS A 113 -6.62 10.42 3.95
C CYS A 113 -5.48 10.23 2.94
N ILE A 114 -5.76 9.52 1.86
CA ILE A 114 -4.81 9.21 0.78
C ILE A 114 -5.52 9.38 -0.57
N ALA A 115 -4.79 9.88 -1.56
CA ALA A 115 -5.25 9.97 -2.93
C ALA A 115 -4.12 9.56 -3.89
N ILE A 116 -4.48 8.82 -4.93
CA ILE A 116 -3.53 8.35 -5.96
C ILE A 116 -3.81 9.11 -7.25
N ASN A 117 -2.75 9.61 -7.87
CA ASN A 117 -2.77 10.19 -9.20
C ASN A 117 -1.87 9.38 -10.12
N ALA A 118 -2.45 8.35 -10.75
CA ALA A 118 -1.72 7.47 -11.66
C ALA A 118 -1.15 8.17 -12.90
N LYS A 119 -1.73 9.30 -13.35
CA LYS A 119 -1.23 10.03 -14.53
C LYS A 119 0.18 10.60 -14.31
N PHE A 120 0.46 11.00 -13.07
CA PHE A 120 1.75 11.59 -12.70
C PHE A 120 2.52 10.73 -11.70
N SER A 121 2.07 9.49 -11.46
CA SER A 121 2.67 8.59 -10.48
C SER A 121 2.85 9.23 -9.11
N LEU A 122 1.85 9.97 -8.63
CA LEU A 122 1.91 10.67 -7.33
C LEU A 122 0.91 10.08 -6.34
N ILE A 123 1.32 10.00 -5.07
CA ILE A 123 0.45 9.74 -3.94
C ILE A 123 0.43 10.98 -3.06
N ALA A 124 -0.77 11.46 -2.73
CA ALA A 124 -0.99 12.46 -1.72
C ALA A 124 -1.46 11.79 -0.43
N VAL A 125 -0.81 12.09 0.69
CA VAL A 125 -1.28 11.72 2.03
C VAL A 125 -1.54 12.96 2.85
N GLY A 126 -2.78 13.11 3.29
CA GLY A 126 -3.16 14.13 4.26
C GLY A 126 -3.02 13.58 5.67
N THR A 127 -2.45 14.40 6.54
CA THR A 127 -2.38 14.18 7.98
C THR A 127 -3.17 15.25 8.74
N GLU A 128 -3.14 15.23 10.07
CA GLU A 128 -3.83 16.19 10.93
C GLU A 128 -3.44 17.67 10.71
N GLY A 129 -2.38 17.97 9.93
CA GLY A 129 -2.04 19.34 9.57
C GLY A 129 -1.13 19.52 8.36
N LEU A 130 -0.64 18.44 7.75
CA LEU A 130 0.27 18.51 6.60
C LEU A 130 -0.23 17.62 5.47
N VAL A 131 0.20 17.95 4.24
CA VAL A 131 -0.01 17.10 3.07
C VAL A 131 1.33 16.73 2.49
N TYR A 132 1.58 15.43 2.39
CA TYR A 132 2.77 14.87 1.78
C TYR A 132 2.45 14.43 0.36
N LEU A 133 3.26 14.89 -0.59
CA LEU A 133 3.26 14.37 -1.95
C LEU A 133 4.47 13.47 -2.11
N ILE A 134 4.22 12.24 -2.57
CA ILE A 134 5.23 11.21 -2.73
C ILE A 134 5.14 10.67 -4.15
N ASP A 135 6.28 10.69 -4.83
CA ASP A 135 6.41 10.08 -6.14
C ASP A 135 6.53 8.56 -6.00
N ILE A 136 5.63 7.84 -6.68
CA ILE A 136 5.57 6.38 -6.69
C ILE A 136 6.86 5.81 -7.30
N TYR A 137 7.51 6.52 -8.23
CA TYR A 137 8.83 6.10 -8.73
C TYR A 137 9.91 6.13 -7.64
N VAL A 138 9.80 7.01 -6.64
CA VAL A 138 10.71 7.00 -5.49
C VAL A 138 10.42 5.79 -4.59
N LEU A 139 9.15 5.41 -4.44
CA LEU A 139 8.75 4.20 -3.70
C LEU A 139 9.22 2.92 -4.39
N ALA A 140 9.05 2.82 -5.70
CA ALA A 140 9.52 1.69 -6.51
C ALA A 140 11.06 1.53 -6.46
N LYS A 141 11.80 2.64 -6.29
CA LYS A 141 13.26 2.65 -6.19
C LYS A 141 13.81 2.24 -4.82
N LYS A 142 12.97 2.12 -3.79
CA LYS A 142 13.34 1.46 -2.53
C LYS A 142 13.33 -0.07 -2.61
N ARG A 143 13.39 -0.63 -3.83
CA ARG A 143 13.84 -2.00 -4.06
C ARG A 143 15.25 -2.15 -3.44
N CYS A 144 15.53 -3.26 -2.77
CA CYS A 144 16.89 -3.61 -2.36
C CYS A 144 17.72 -3.90 -3.62
N LEU A 145 18.12 -2.84 -4.32
CA LEU A 145 19.23 -2.92 -5.26
C LEU A 145 20.44 -3.40 -4.45
N GLY A 146 21.35 -4.16 -5.06
CA GLY A 146 22.55 -4.69 -4.41
C GLY A 146 23.33 -3.58 -3.68
N SER A 147 24.38 -3.92 -2.93
CA SER A 147 25.14 -2.90 -2.19
C SER A 147 25.63 -1.78 -3.13
N VAL A 148 25.48 -0.51 -2.72
CA VAL A 148 26.04 0.63 -3.46
C VAL A 148 27.57 0.51 -3.45
N THR A 149 28.19 0.46 -4.62
CA THR A 149 29.64 0.29 -4.77
C THR A 149 30.36 1.60 -5.08
N SER A 150 29.67 2.57 -5.68
CA SER A 150 30.28 3.84 -6.08
C SER A 150 29.27 4.99 -6.10
N LEU A 151 29.77 6.19 -5.78
CA LEU A 151 29.05 7.46 -5.79
C LEU A 151 29.96 8.55 -6.37
N ALA A 152 29.48 9.30 -7.36
CA ALA A 152 30.25 10.41 -7.94
C ALA A 152 29.32 11.57 -8.33
N TRP A 153 29.60 12.76 -7.83
CA TRP A 153 28.94 14.00 -8.26
C TRP A 153 29.53 14.50 -9.59
N THR A 154 28.71 15.14 -10.41
CA THR A 154 29.19 15.96 -11.52
C THR A 154 29.97 17.15 -10.98
N SER A 155 30.95 17.65 -11.75
CA SER A 155 31.82 18.76 -11.32
C SER A 155 31.06 20.07 -11.08
N ASP A 156 29.94 20.25 -11.77
CA ASP A 156 29.01 21.37 -11.60
C ASP A 156 28.03 21.16 -10.42
N GLY A 157 28.06 19.98 -9.80
CA GLY A 157 27.24 19.61 -8.67
C GLY A 157 25.77 19.36 -9.01
N TYR A 158 25.31 19.38 -10.26
CA TYR A 158 23.88 19.26 -10.57
C TYR A 158 23.33 17.83 -10.57
N ALA A 159 24.20 16.83 -10.66
CA ALA A 159 23.80 15.42 -10.67
C ALA A 159 24.78 14.51 -9.93
N ILE A 160 24.27 13.38 -9.43
CA ILE A 160 25.05 12.29 -8.86
C ILE A 160 24.82 11.01 -9.67
N ALA A 161 25.90 10.30 -9.96
CA ALA A 161 25.86 8.93 -10.44
C ALA A 161 26.05 7.97 -9.25
N VAL A 162 25.23 6.91 -9.20
CA VAL A 162 25.32 5.84 -8.21
C VAL A 162 25.41 4.51 -8.93
N GLY A 163 26.38 3.68 -8.55
CA GLY A 163 26.54 2.32 -9.02
C GLY A 163 26.20 1.30 -7.93
N TRP A 164 25.51 0.23 -8.31
CA TRP A 164 25.20 -0.89 -7.43
C TRP A 164 25.92 -2.16 -7.88
N GLN A 165 26.25 -3.01 -6.91
CA GLN A 165 26.79 -4.33 -7.18
C GLN A 165 25.74 -5.18 -7.92
N ASN A 166 26.08 -5.67 -9.11
CA ASN A 166 25.27 -6.58 -9.95
C ASN A 166 23.94 -6.04 -10.50
N GLU A 167 23.52 -4.81 -10.14
CA GLU A 167 22.21 -4.25 -10.55
C GLU A 167 22.30 -3.06 -11.54
N GLY A 168 23.50 -2.51 -11.77
CA GLY A 168 23.73 -1.44 -12.75
C GLY A 168 23.99 -0.07 -12.10
N MET A 169 23.53 1.00 -12.73
CA MET A 169 23.78 2.38 -12.30
C MET A 169 22.59 3.29 -12.58
N ALA A 170 22.54 4.42 -11.88
CA ALA A 170 21.60 5.48 -12.14
C ALA A 170 22.22 6.86 -11.93
N VAL A 171 21.59 7.87 -12.52
CA VAL A 171 21.98 9.27 -12.41
C VAL A 171 20.77 10.08 -11.97
N TRP A 172 20.92 10.89 -10.93
CA TRP A 172 19.89 11.76 -10.38
C TRP A 172 20.37 13.19 -10.36
N SER A 173 19.44 14.12 -10.51
CA SER A 173 19.63 15.52 -10.16
C SER A 173 19.77 15.68 -8.65
N VAL A 174 20.46 16.75 -8.21
CA VAL A 174 20.50 17.23 -6.82
C VAL A 174 19.13 17.37 -6.15
N TYR A 175 18.09 17.63 -6.94
CA TYR A 175 16.72 17.77 -6.44
C TYR A 175 15.97 16.43 -6.35
N GLY A 176 16.67 15.30 -6.50
CA GLY A 176 16.11 13.96 -6.35
C GLY A 176 15.41 13.39 -7.59
N ARG A 177 15.39 14.12 -8.71
CA ARG A 177 14.82 13.62 -9.97
C ARG A 177 15.77 12.63 -10.65
N LEU A 178 15.31 11.43 -10.96
CA LEU A 178 16.08 10.49 -11.78
C LEU A 178 16.19 11.01 -13.22
N LEU A 179 17.40 11.09 -13.72
CA LEU A 179 17.73 11.50 -15.08
C LEU A 179 17.91 10.30 -16.01
N MET A 180 18.56 9.24 -15.52
CA MET A 180 18.87 8.03 -16.27
C MET A 180 19.04 6.84 -15.32
N THR A 181 18.68 5.64 -15.76
CA THR A 181 18.98 4.38 -15.06
C THR A 181 19.30 3.29 -16.07
N THR A 182 20.24 2.42 -15.75
CA THR A 182 20.50 1.17 -16.49
C THR A 182 19.87 -0.04 -15.78
N VAL A 183 19.39 0.14 -14.55
CA VAL A 183 18.58 -0.85 -13.83
C VAL A 183 17.31 -1.08 -14.64
N ARG A 184 17.06 -2.33 -15.04
CA ARG A 184 15.87 -2.67 -15.83
C ARG A 184 14.63 -2.52 -14.96
N ASP A 185 13.63 -1.81 -15.48
CA ASP A 185 12.27 -1.89 -14.99
C ASP A 185 11.71 -3.24 -15.42
N ASP A 186 12.09 -4.30 -14.72
CA ASP A 186 11.36 -5.57 -14.76
C ASP A 186 10.04 -5.34 -14.00
N LEU A 187 9.17 -4.47 -14.54
CA LEU A 187 7.76 -4.56 -14.28
C LEU A 187 7.36 -5.97 -14.73
N PRO A 188 6.61 -6.74 -13.91
CA PRO A 188 6.08 -8.01 -14.37
C PRO A 188 5.43 -7.79 -15.75
N GLN A 189 5.78 -8.64 -16.71
CA GLN A 189 5.46 -8.49 -18.14
C GLN A 189 3.94 -8.47 -18.46
N SER A 190 3.05 -8.43 -17.46
CA SER A 190 1.60 -8.35 -17.63
C SER A 190 1.09 -6.99 -18.12
N MET A 191 1.96 -6.00 -18.40
CA MET A 191 1.57 -4.66 -18.89
C MET A 191 1.88 -4.40 -20.38
N TYR A 192 2.15 -5.43 -21.18
CA TYR A 192 2.17 -5.30 -22.64
C TYR A 192 1.60 -6.55 -23.32
N VAL A 193 0.27 -6.69 -23.34
CA VAL A 193 -0.61 -7.03 -24.49
C VAL A 193 -2.06 -6.84 -24.04
#